data_AF-A0A1I0U757-F1
#
_entry.id   AF-A0A1I0U757-F1
#
_cell.length_a   1.000
_cell.length_b   1.000
_cell.length_c   1.000
_cell.angle_alpha   90.00
_cell.angle_beta   90.00
_cell.angle_gamma   90.00
#
_symmetry.space_group_name_H-M   'P 1'
#
loop_
_entity.id
_entity.type
_entity.pdbx_description
1 polymer ?
#
loop_
_entity_poly.entity_id
_entity_poly.type
_entity_poly.pdbx_seq_one_letter_code
_entity_poly.pdbx_strand_id
1 'polypeptide(L)'
;MSYEVKYRVAEQRPYININFQRWNPAHFPSVYKDHRAELSNVFNQFFDWIFKQVRDVRDKLTSSNQSEYLRSKANQVYTWFETDGYKMFQEFEKNLNPFSIHRSQLERVEKSISLFKKRYDYQLNSEDYDHLLDWLMELPYLFKQRLTMFQILSDYR
;
A
#
# COMPACT_ATOMS: atom_id res chain seq x y z
N MET A 1 -57.46 -38.89 31.27
CA MET A 1 -56.29 -39.59 30.69
C MET A 1 -55.20 -38.56 30.54
N SER A 2 -54.19 -38.63 31.42
CA SER A 2 -53.14 -37.62 31.57
C SER A 2 -51.86 -38.14 30.91
N TYR A 3 -51.30 -37.39 29.97
CA TYR A 3 -50.06 -37.79 29.30
C TYR A 3 -48.86 -37.44 30.18
N GLU A 4 -48.15 -38.44 30.69
CA GLU A 4 -46.84 -38.26 31.33
C GLU A 4 -45.77 -38.00 30.26
N VAL A 5 -45.22 -36.79 30.26
CA VAL A 5 -44.06 -36.42 29.43
C VAL A 5 -42.81 -36.94 30.14
N LYS A 6 -42.19 -37.98 29.59
CA LYS A 6 -40.87 -38.47 30.02
C LYS A 6 -39.79 -37.47 29.61
N TYR A 7 -39.23 -36.73 30.56
CA TYR A 7 -38.02 -35.95 30.34
C TYR A 7 -36.86 -36.88 29.97
N ARG A 8 -36.31 -36.74 28.77
CA ARG A 8 -34.99 -37.30 28.45
C ARG A 8 -33.96 -36.44 29.18
N VAL A 9 -33.27 -37.03 30.15
CA VAL A 9 -32.05 -36.47 30.74
C VAL A 9 -31.03 -36.38 29.62
N ALA A 10 -30.67 -35.15 29.21
CA ALA A 10 -29.53 -34.94 28.33
C ALA A 10 -28.27 -35.29 29.12
N GLU A 11 -27.57 -36.34 28.72
CA GLU A 11 -26.26 -36.69 29.25
C GLU A 11 -25.32 -35.48 29.10
N GLN A 12 -24.94 -34.88 30.24
CA GLN A 12 -23.86 -33.90 30.27
C GLN A 12 -22.57 -34.62 29.91
N ARG A 13 -22.07 -34.36 28.69
CA ARG A 13 -20.72 -34.78 28.32
C ARG A 13 -19.73 -34.04 29.23
N PRO A 14 -18.77 -34.72 29.86
CA PRO A 14 -17.76 -34.06 30.67
C PRO A 14 -16.96 -33.10 29.78
N TYR A 15 -16.83 -31.85 30.23
CA TYR A 15 -15.96 -30.87 29.60
C TYR A 15 -14.55 -31.45 29.52
N ILE A 16 -14.01 -31.54 28.31
CA ILE A 16 -12.61 -31.87 28.08
C ILE A 16 -11.81 -30.77 28.77
N ASN A 17 -11.08 -31.13 29.83
CA ASN A 17 -10.19 -30.23 30.53
C ASN A 17 -8.98 -29.98 29.62
N ILE A 18 -9.07 -28.95 28.78
CA ILE A 18 -7.95 -28.51 27.95
C ILE A 18 -6.93 -27.92 28.92
N ASN A 19 -5.93 -28.72 29.27
CA ASN A 19 -4.72 -28.22 29.90
C ASN A 19 -4.15 -27.13 28.99
N PHE A 20 -4.32 -25.87 29.37
CA PHE A 20 -3.58 -24.76 28.79
C PHE A 20 -2.11 -24.95 29.20
N GLN A 21 -1.39 -25.79 28.45
CA GLN A 21 0.05 -25.69 28.38
C GLN A 21 0.35 -24.23 28.04
N ARG A 22 1.04 -23.56 28.96
CA ARG A 22 1.44 -22.15 28.86
C ARG A 22 2.01 -21.92 27.47
N TRP A 23 1.26 -21.18 26.67
CA TRP A 23 1.67 -20.70 25.35
C TRP A 23 3.01 -19.98 25.51
N ASN A 24 4.08 -20.56 24.99
CA ASN A 24 5.40 -19.94 25.00
C ASN A 24 5.66 -19.38 23.59
N PRO A 25 5.53 -18.06 23.36
CA PRO A 25 5.61 -17.47 22.02
C PRO A 25 6.99 -17.65 21.36
N ALA A 26 8.00 -18.04 22.13
CA ALA A 26 9.39 -18.13 21.68
C ALA A 26 9.72 -19.36 20.82
N HIS A 27 8.78 -20.27 20.55
CA HIS A 27 9.05 -21.56 19.88
C HIS A 27 8.20 -21.83 18.64
N PHE A 28 7.52 -20.83 18.06
CA PHE A 28 7.15 -20.92 16.66
C PHE A 28 8.39 -20.59 15.81
N PRO A 29 8.90 -21.52 15.00
CA PRO A 29 9.79 -21.12 13.91
C PRO A 29 9.02 -20.09 13.09
N SER A 30 9.62 -18.95 12.77
CA SER A 30 9.05 -18.01 11.81
C SER A 30 9.01 -18.69 10.43
N VAL A 31 8.03 -19.55 10.19
CA VAL A 31 7.85 -20.24 8.90
C VAL A 31 7.56 -19.22 7.79
N TYR A 32 7.17 -18.00 8.16
CA TYR A 32 7.02 -16.87 7.25
C TYR A 32 8.06 -15.80 7.58
N LYS A 33 9.03 -15.62 6.67
CA LYS A 33 9.88 -14.43 6.67
C LYS A 33 8.98 -13.22 6.47
N ASP A 34 8.89 -12.35 7.47
CA ASP A 34 8.17 -11.08 7.33
C ASP A 34 8.96 -10.17 6.39
N HIS A 35 8.32 -9.76 5.29
CA HIS A 35 8.94 -8.94 4.25
C HIS A 35 8.75 -7.42 4.44
N ARG A 36 8.46 -7.00 5.67
CA ARG A 36 8.23 -5.58 6.01
C ARG A 36 9.42 -4.68 5.68
N ALA A 37 10.64 -5.14 5.97
CA ALA A 37 11.85 -4.34 5.70
C ALA A 37 12.05 -4.12 4.19
N GLU A 38 11.76 -5.13 3.36
CA GLU A 38 11.80 -5.00 1.91
C GLU A 38 10.76 -4.00 1.39
N LEU A 39 9.55 -3.95 1.98
CA LEU A 39 8.52 -2.97 1.59
C LEU A 39 8.96 -1.52 1.82
N SER A 40 9.54 -1.21 2.98
CA SER A 40 10.07 0.13 3.26
C SER A 40 11.06 0.57 2.19
N ASN A 41 11.99 -0.31 1.82
CA ASN A 41 12.92 -0.03 0.73
C ASN A 41 12.20 0.18 -0.62
N VAL A 42 11.19 -0.64 -0.93
CA VAL A 42 10.39 -0.50 -2.16
C VAL A 42 9.62 0.83 -2.19
N PHE A 43 9.06 1.28 -1.07
CA PHE A 43 8.35 2.56 -0.98
C PHE A 43 9.29 3.74 -1.20
N ASN A 44 10.45 3.74 -0.55
CA ASN A 44 11.46 4.79 -0.73
C ASN A 44 11.98 4.84 -2.17
N GLN A 45 12.34 3.68 -2.75
CA GLN A 45 12.76 3.61 -4.15
C GLN A 45 11.67 4.08 -5.13
N PHE A 46 10.40 3.81 -4.83
CA PHE A 46 9.31 4.28 -5.67
C PHE A 46 9.09 5.78 -5.54
N PHE A 47 9.15 6.33 -4.32
CA PHE A 47 9.09 7.77 -4.07
C PHE A 47 10.23 8.51 -4.78
N ASP A 48 11.47 8.06 -4.61
CA ASP A 48 12.65 8.66 -5.25
C ASP A 48 12.51 8.64 -6.77
N TRP A 49 12.02 7.52 -7.32
CA TRP A 49 11.79 7.39 -8.76
C TRP A 49 10.75 8.39 -9.26
N ILE A 50 9.58 8.48 -8.62
CA ILE A 50 8.50 9.37 -9.07
C ILE A 50 8.87 10.84 -8.87
N PHE A 51 9.52 11.18 -7.75
CA PHE A 51 9.96 12.54 -7.48
C PHE A 51 10.97 13.01 -8.52
N LYS A 52 11.91 12.13 -8.89
CA LYS A 52 12.81 12.38 -10.02
C LYS A 52 12.06 12.64 -11.31
N GLN A 53 11.04 11.82 -11.64
CA GLN A 53 10.24 12.04 -12.85
C GLN A 53 9.51 13.39 -12.85
N VAL A 54 8.92 13.77 -11.72
CA VAL A 54 8.22 15.06 -11.56
C VAL A 54 9.20 16.22 -11.77
N ARG A 55 10.40 16.14 -11.19
CA ARG A 55 11.46 17.14 -11.38
C ARG A 55 11.89 17.23 -12.84
N ASP A 56 12.14 16.10 -13.49
CA ASP A 56 12.59 16.06 -14.89
C ASP A 56 11.51 16.66 -15.82
N VAL A 57 10.22 16.36 -15.58
CA VAL A 57 9.10 16.95 -16.34
C VAL A 57 9.00 18.46 -16.12
N ARG A 58 9.10 18.92 -14.87
CA ARG A 58 9.12 20.35 -14.54
C ARG A 58 10.25 21.08 -15.25
N ASP A 59 11.47 20.56 -15.16
CA ASP A 59 12.65 21.19 -15.74
C ASP A 59 12.52 21.23 -17.28
N LYS A 60 11.98 20.18 -17.91
CA LYS A 60 11.65 20.15 -19.35
C LYS A 60 10.61 21.21 -19.72
N LEU A 61 9.50 21.31 -18.98
CA LEU A 61 8.44 22.28 -19.27
C LEU A 61 8.87 23.73 -19.02
N THR A 62 9.76 23.96 -18.05
CA THR A 62 10.28 25.30 -17.73
C THR A 62 11.30 25.78 -18.76
N SER A 63 12.15 24.87 -19.26
CA SER A 63 13.16 25.19 -20.29
C SER A 63 12.61 25.26 -21.71
N SER A 64 11.45 24.67 -21.98
CA SER A 64 10.79 24.71 -23.30
C SER A 64 9.81 25.88 -23.40
N ASN A 65 9.50 26.35 -24.62
CA ASN A 65 8.48 27.38 -24.91
C ASN A 65 7.02 26.89 -24.71
N GLN A 66 6.79 26.00 -23.75
CA GLN A 66 5.47 25.51 -23.38
C GLN A 66 4.63 26.60 -22.71
N SER A 67 3.32 26.37 -22.66
CA SER A 67 2.37 27.33 -22.09
C SER A 67 2.68 27.63 -20.62
N GLU A 68 2.42 28.88 -20.21
CA GLU A 68 2.56 29.30 -18.81
C GLU A 68 1.68 28.47 -17.86
N TYR A 69 0.51 28.06 -18.35
CA TYR A 69 -0.38 27.13 -17.66
C TYR A 69 0.33 25.82 -17.29
N LEU A 70 0.95 25.13 -18.26
CA LEU A 70 1.64 23.86 -18.01
C LEU A 70 2.83 24.02 -17.08
N ARG A 71 3.59 25.12 -17.22
CA ARG A 71 4.71 25.44 -16.32
C ARG A 71 4.23 25.64 -14.88
N SER A 72 3.15 26.41 -14.69
CA SER A 72 2.56 26.64 -13.37
C SER A 72 2.07 25.33 -12.75
N LYS A 73 1.34 24.50 -13.52
CA LYS A 73 0.87 23.19 -13.08
C LYS A 73 2.04 22.30 -12.67
N ALA A 74 3.09 22.19 -13.48
CA ALA A 74 4.26 21.38 -13.16
C ALA A 74 4.98 21.85 -11.89
N ASN A 75 5.07 23.17 -11.65
CA ASN A 75 5.60 23.73 -10.41
C ASN A 75 4.74 23.38 -9.19
N GLN A 76 3.41 23.36 -9.33
CA GLN A 76 2.51 22.94 -8.26
C GLN A 76 2.69 21.46 -7.94
N VAL A 77 2.73 20.59 -8.96
CA VAL A 77 2.98 19.15 -8.76
C VAL A 77 4.32 18.92 -8.07
N TYR A 78 5.40 19.58 -8.53
CA TYR A 78 6.71 19.49 -7.89
C TYR A 78 6.69 19.91 -6.42
N THR A 79 6.14 21.09 -6.11
CA THR A 79 6.05 21.60 -4.74
C THR A 79 5.25 20.65 -3.86
N TRP A 80 4.13 20.12 -4.36
CA TRP A 80 3.31 19.17 -3.63
C TRP A 80 4.06 17.88 -3.31
N PHE A 81 4.82 17.33 -4.26
CA PHE A 81 5.62 16.12 -4.01
C PHE A 81 6.74 16.36 -2.98
N GLU A 82 7.38 17.53 -3.00
CA GLU A 82 8.43 17.92 -2.06
C GLU A 82 7.91 18.01 -0.62
N THR A 83 6.65 18.43 -0.43
CA THR A 83 6.04 18.57 0.90
C THR A 83 5.12 17.41 1.26
N ASP A 84 3.94 17.34 0.66
CA ASP A 84 2.85 16.49 1.10
C ASP A 84 2.91 15.10 0.49
N GLY A 85 3.43 14.97 -0.73
CA GLY A 85 3.74 13.68 -1.34
C GLY A 85 4.74 12.88 -0.51
N TYR A 86 5.84 13.52 -0.07
CA TYR A 86 6.80 12.87 0.81
C TYR A 86 6.18 12.41 2.13
N LYS A 87 5.41 13.27 2.79
CA LYS A 87 4.69 12.91 4.03
C LYS A 87 3.75 11.73 3.83
N MET A 88 2.99 11.71 2.74
CA MET A 88 2.05 10.64 2.43
C MET A 88 2.77 9.29 2.24
N PHE A 89 3.93 9.28 1.58
CA PHE A 89 4.74 8.05 1.47
C PHE A 89 5.31 7.60 2.80
N GLN A 90 5.77 8.52 3.66
CA GLN A 90 6.17 8.20 5.02
C GLN A 90 5.01 7.65 5.87
N GLU A 91 3.78 8.12 5.64
CA GLU A 91 2.60 7.59 6.31
C GLU A 91 2.29 6.14 5.91
N PHE A 92 2.64 5.70 4.69
CA PHE A 92 2.48 4.30 4.30
C PHE A 92 3.30 3.37 5.19
N GLU A 93 4.54 3.75 5.52
CA GLU A 93 5.38 2.96 6.41
C GLU A 93 4.81 2.89 7.84
N LYS A 94 4.27 4.01 8.34
CA LYS A 94 3.66 4.08 9.68
C LYS A 94 2.37 3.26 9.77
N ASN A 95 1.66 3.12 8.67
CA ASN A 95 0.36 2.45 8.58
C ASN A 95 0.45 1.02 8.02
N LEU A 96 1.65 0.45 7.97
CA LEU A 96 1.84 -0.96 7.63
C LEU A 96 1.02 -1.85 8.56
N ASN A 97 0.34 -2.83 7.95
CA ASN A 97 -0.48 -3.82 8.64
C ASN A 97 0.31 -4.46 9.80
N PRO A 98 -0.25 -4.61 11.00
CA PRO A 98 0.44 -5.26 12.12
C PRO A 98 0.76 -6.75 11.87
N PHE A 99 0.05 -7.42 10.95
CA PHE A 99 0.36 -8.80 10.58
C PHE A 99 1.59 -8.90 9.68
N SER A 100 2.20 -10.08 9.64
CA SER A 100 3.36 -10.36 8.79
C SER A 100 3.02 -10.18 7.31
N ILE A 101 3.95 -9.60 6.56
CA ILE A 101 3.81 -9.41 5.12
C ILE A 101 4.37 -10.63 4.41
N HIS A 102 3.52 -11.30 3.63
CA HIS A 102 3.91 -12.43 2.81
C HIS A 102 4.59 -11.98 1.51
N ARG A 103 5.48 -12.84 0.98
CA ARG A 103 6.19 -12.61 -0.30
C ARG A 103 5.23 -12.28 -1.45
N SER A 104 4.09 -12.97 -1.53
CA SER A 104 3.08 -12.73 -2.57
C SER A 104 2.46 -11.32 -2.50
N GLN A 105 2.38 -10.71 -1.32
CA GLN A 105 1.91 -9.33 -1.17
C GLN A 105 2.99 -8.35 -1.64
N LEU A 106 4.26 -8.59 -1.29
CA LEU A 106 5.39 -7.80 -1.79
C LEU A 106 5.48 -7.83 -3.33
N GLU A 107 5.35 -9.01 -3.94
CA GLU A 107 5.36 -9.17 -5.40
C GLU A 107 4.21 -8.42 -6.08
N ARG A 108 3.03 -8.34 -5.44
CA ARG A 108 1.90 -7.53 -5.94
C ARG A 108 2.23 -6.04 -5.91
N VAL A 109 2.93 -5.57 -4.88
CA VAL A 109 3.40 -4.18 -4.79
C VAL A 109 4.42 -3.87 -5.88
N GLU A 110 5.45 -4.71 -6.03
CA GLU A 110 6.49 -4.57 -7.07
C GLU A 110 5.87 -4.55 -8.49
N LYS A 111 4.91 -5.44 -8.74
CA LYS A 111 4.16 -5.49 -10.01
C LYS A 111 3.32 -4.23 -10.20
N SER A 112 2.64 -3.74 -9.16
CA SER A 112 1.85 -2.51 -9.20
C SER A 112 2.71 -1.30 -9.56
N ILE A 113 3.88 -1.16 -8.94
CA ILE A 113 4.85 -0.11 -9.25
C ILE A 113 5.30 -0.21 -10.71
N SER A 114 5.65 -1.41 -11.16
CA SER A 114 6.05 -1.64 -12.56
C SER A 114 4.97 -1.23 -13.56
N LEU A 115 3.69 -1.44 -13.24
CA LEU A 115 2.57 -0.97 -14.06
C LEU A 115 2.44 0.56 -14.07
N PHE A 116 2.68 1.23 -12.94
CA PHE A 116 2.70 2.68 -12.90
C PHE A 116 3.85 3.27 -13.73
N LYS A 117 5.04 2.68 -13.65
CA LYS A 117 6.19 3.08 -14.50
C LYS A 117 5.86 2.96 -15.99
N LYS A 118 5.27 1.83 -16.41
CA LYS A 118 4.82 1.63 -17.80
C LYS A 118 3.79 2.67 -18.25
N ARG A 119 2.83 3.02 -17.37
CA ARG A 119 1.82 4.05 -17.68
C ARG A 119 2.47 5.43 -17.82
N TYR A 120 3.41 5.77 -16.94
CA TYR A 120 4.18 7.00 -17.05
C TYR A 120 4.90 7.08 -18.40
N ASP A 121 5.63 6.03 -18.79
CA ASP A 121 6.35 6.00 -20.07
C ASP A 121 5.40 6.17 -21.26
N TYR A 122 4.23 5.52 -21.22
CA TYR A 122 3.20 5.66 -22.25
C TYR A 122 2.69 7.11 -22.36
N GLN A 123 2.34 7.74 -21.23
CA GLN A 123 1.83 9.11 -21.21
C GLN A 123 2.90 10.15 -21.57
N LEU A 124 4.16 9.89 -21.21
CA LEU A 124 5.28 10.74 -21.61
C LEU A 124 5.47 10.72 -23.13
N ASN A 125 5.34 9.53 -23.75
CA ASN A 125 5.46 9.35 -25.19
C ASN A 125 4.31 9.97 -25.99
N SER A 126 3.14 10.16 -25.39
CA SER A 126 2.03 10.86 -26.04
C SER A 126 2.16 12.39 -25.98
N GLU A 127 3.17 12.91 -25.27
CA GLU A 127 3.42 14.35 -25.06
C GLU A 127 2.23 15.15 -24.47
N ASP A 128 1.23 14.45 -23.93
CA ASP A 128 0.09 15.04 -23.24
C ASP A 128 0.47 15.33 -21.78
N TYR A 129 1.23 16.41 -21.61
CA TYR A 129 1.75 16.82 -20.32
C TYR A 129 0.66 17.20 -19.32
N ASP A 130 -0.49 17.68 -19.79
CA ASP A 130 -1.57 18.09 -18.91
C ASP A 130 -2.16 16.89 -18.17
N HIS A 131 -2.51 15.86 -18.93
CA HIS A 131 -3.00 14.59 -18.41
C HIS A 131 -1.93 13.83 -17.63
N LEU A 132 -0.66 13.91 -18.02
CA LEU A 132 0.44 13.32 -17.26
C LEU A 132 0.54 13.95 -15.87
N LEU A 133 0.50 15.28 -15.77
CA LEU A 133 0.60 16.00 -14.49
C LEU A 133 -0.58 15.70 -13.57
N ASP A 134 -1.81 15.60 -14.10
CA ASP A 134 -2.97 15.18 -13.31
C ASP A 134 -2.80 13.77 -12.77
N TRP A 135 -2.38 12.83 -13.64
CA TRP A 135 -2.15 11.46 -13.21
C TRP A 135 -1.03 11.36 -12.16
N LEU A 136 0.03 12.16 -12.27
CA LEU A 136 1.11 12.21 -11.28
C LEU A 136 0.58 12.65 -9.91
N MET A 137 -0.35 13.60 -9.85
CA MET A 137 -1.00 14.02 -8.61
C MET A 137 -1.93 12.95 -8.01
N GLU A 138 -2.59 12.15 -8.86
CA GLU A 138 -3.44 11.04 -8.41
C GLU A 138 -2.64 9.82 -7.93
N LEU A 139 -1.43 9.63 -8.48
CA LEU A 139 -0.63 8.41 -8.30
C LEU A 139 -0.44 7.99 -6.82
N PRO A 140 -0.13 8.88 -5.87
CA PRO A 140 0.01 8.52 -4.46
C PRO A 140 -1.28 7.92 -3.87
N TYR A 141 -2.45 8.46 -4.25
CA TYR A 141 -3.75 7.95 -3.81
C TYR A 141 -4.06 6.59 -4.45
N LEU A 142 -3.80 6.45 -5.75
CA LEU A 142 -3.95 5.17 -6.46
C LEU A 142 -3.04 4.09 -5.86
N PHE A 143 -1.82 4.46 -5.47
CA PHE A 143 -0.90 3.54 -4.82
C PHE A 143 -1.41 3.16 -3.43
N LYS A 144 -1.83 4.12 -2.60
CA LYS A 144 -2.45 3.86 -1.28
C LYS A 144 -3.60 2.87 -1.39
N GLN A 145 -4.53 3.09 -2.32
CA GLN A 145 -5.68 2.19 -2.54
C GLN A 145 -5.24 0.75 -2.86
N ARG A 146 -4.21 0.58 -3.70
CA ARG A 146 -3.66 -0.74 -4.01
C ARG A 146 -3.01 -1.38 -2.80
N LEU A 147 -2.25 -0.60 -2.01
CA LEU A 147 -1.62 -1.10 -0.79
C LEU A 147 -2.66 -1.58 0.24
N THR A 148 -3.76 -0.84 0.42
CA THR A 148 -4.91 -1.27 1.25
C THR A 148 -5.54 -2.55 0.70
N MET A 149 -5.80 -2.62 -0.62
CA MET A 149 -6.36 -3.81 -1.26
C MET A 149 -5.46 -5.05 -1.11
N PHE A 150 -4.15 -4.86 -1.13
CA PHE A 150 -3.17 -5.94 -0.91
C PHE A 150 -2.99 -6.30 0.57
N GLN A 151 -3.73 -5.66 1.46
CA GLN A 151 -3.62 -5.80 2.92
C GLN A 151 -2.23 -5.44 3.46
N ILE A 152 -1.52 -4.55 2.74
CA ILE A 152 -0.23 -4.01 3.14
C ILE A 152 -0.43 -2.87 4.14
N LEU A 153 -1.41 -2.00 3.89
CA LEU A 153 -1.83 -0.96 4.82
C LEU A 153 -3.07 -1.43 5.58
N SER A 154 -3.19 -1.00 6.83
CA SER A 154 -4.42 -1.18 7.61
C SER A 154 -5.20 0.13 7.64
N ASP A 155 -6.49 0.07 7.32
CA ASP A 155 -7.41 1.21 7.51
C ASP A 155 -7.81 1.40 8.99
N TYR A 156 -7.43 0.47 9.87
CA TYR A 156 -7.74 0.51 11.30
C TYR A 156 -6.60 1.14 12.11
N ARG A 157 -6.43 2.47 12.03
CA ARG A 157 -5.71 3.25 13.03
C ARG A 157 -6.31 4.64 13.20
#